data_AF-R5BC67-F1
#
_entry.id   AF-R5BC67-F1
#
_cell.length_a   1.000
_cell.length_b   1.000
_cell.length_c   1.000
_cell.angle_alpha   90.00
_cell.angle_beta   90.00
_cell.angle_gamma   90.00
#
_symmetry.space_group_name_H-M   'P 1'
#
loop_
_entity.id
_entity.type
_entity.pdbx_description
1 polymer ?
#
loop_
_entity_poly.entity_id
_entity_poly.type
_entity_poly.pdbx_seq_one_letter_code
_entity_poly.pdbx_strand_id
1 'polypeptide(L)'
;MEKLQFDPHAWTNKVPPASERKTSSPVVNTGDSADDVEIVIQRLEAGHIDITSGYDNWRDIGFAFADEFRENGRDYFHRVSRFHPDYDERNTDEQYDKCLRAHRTGVTLNTFFYKAREAAVSLHTHEHICTTSAKYAKSTFSFPPKLHAVPVF
;
A
#
# COMPACT_ATOMS: atom_id res chain seq x y z
N MET A 1 -50.30 11.90 -26.66
CA MET A 1 -49.73 11.86 -25.30
C MET A 1 -49.76 10.42 -24.84
N GLU A 2 -48.75 9.65 -25.24
CA GLU A 2 -48.67 8.23 -24.93
C GLU A 2 -47.98 8.08 -23.58
N LYS A 3 -48.72 7.54 -22.60
CA LYS A 3 -48.25 7.35 -21.23
C LYS A 3 -47.35 6.11 -21.23
N LEU A 4 -46.05 6.33 -21.08
CA LEU A 4 -45.09 5.26 -20.82
C LEU A 4 -45.51 4.54 -19.52
N GLN A 5 -46.02 3.34 -19.69
CA GLN A 5 -46.48 2.48 -18.61
C GLN A 5 -45.26 1.97 -17.84
N PHE A 6 -45.07 2.45 -16.61
CA PHE A 6 -44.02 2.00 -15.72
C PHE A 6 -44.40 0.64 -15.16
N ASP A 7 -43.77 -0.43 -15.65
CA ASP A 7 -43.91 -1.79 -15.13
C ASP A 7 -42.92 -2.05 -13.98
N PRO A 8 -43.37 -2.16 -12.71
CA PRO A 8 -42.49 -2.33 -11.55
C PRO A 8 -41.75 -3.67 -11.50
N HIS A 9 -42.16 -4.64 -12.34
CA HIS A 9 -41.57 -5.98 -12.37
C HIS A 9 -40.34 -6.11 -13.28
N ALA A 10 -40.05 -5.09 -14.11
CA ALA A 10 -38.87 -5.10 -14.99
C ALA A 10 -37.54 -4.95 -14.23
N TRP A 11 -37.58 -4.51 -12.97
CA TRP A 11 -36.38 -4.35 -12.14
C TRP A 11 -35.99 -5.61 -11.34
N THR A 12 -36.88 -6.59 -11.22
CA THR A 12 -36.72 -7.71 -10.27
C THR A 12 -35.85 -8.86 -10.79
N ASN A 13 -35.34 -8.81 -12.04
CA ASN A 13 -34.50 -9.88 -12.58
C ASN A 13 -33.28 -9.38 -13.37
N LYS A 14 -32.48 -8.52 -12.75
CA LYS A 14 -31.08 -8.32 -13.13
C LYS A 14 -30.19 -8.60 -11.93
N VAL A 15 -30.04 -9.88 -11.59
CA VAL A 15 -28.79 -10.33 -10.98
C VAL A 15 -27.75 -10.22 -12.10
N PRO A 16 -26.81 -9.25 -12.07
CA PRO A 16 -25.67 -9.35 -12.96
C PRO A 16 -24.94 -10.65 -12.62
N PRO A 17 -24.54 -11.47 -13.61
CA PRO A 17 -23.69 -12.62 -13.33
C PRO A 17 -22.47 -12.09 -12.59
N ALA A 18 -22.21 -12.68 -11.43
CA ALA A 18 -21.07 -12.38 -10.58
C ALA A 18 -19.81 -12.35 -11.44
N SER A 19 -19.41 -11.14 -11.83
CA SER A 19 -18.07 -10.89 -12.35
C SER A 19 -17.16 -11.31 -11.22
N GLU A 20 -16.40 -12.37 -11.50
CA GLU A 20 -15.26 -12.86 -10.75
C GLU A 20 -14.34 -11.67 -10.45
N ARG A 21 -14.66 -10.93 -9.39
CA ARG A 21 -13.63 -10.24 -8.64
C ARG A 21 -12.71 -11.37 -8.23
N LYS A 22 -11.52 -11.36 -8.83
CA LYS A 22 -10.36 -12.10 -8.33
C LYS A 22 -10.16 -11.67 -6.89
N THR A 23 -10.86 -12.34 -5.99
CA THR A 23 -10.58 -12.37 -4.58
C THR A 23 -9.22 -13.05 -4.51
N SER A 24 -8.17 -12.24 -4.65
CA SER A 24 -6.87 -12.61 -4.13
C SER A 24 -7.13 -12.82 -2.66
N SER A 25 -7.23 -14.08 -2.29
CA SER A 25 -7.57 -14.58 -0.97
C SER A 25 -6.81 -13.78 0.08
N PRO A 26 -7.45 -13.20 1.11
CA PRO A 26 -6.79 -13.16 2.38
C PRO A 26 -6.94 -14.59 2.90
N VAL A 27 -5.92 -15.41 2.65
CA VAL A 27 -5.72 -16.61 3.46
C VAL A 27 -5.50 -16.06 4.87
N VAL A 28 -6.58 -15.94 5.62
CA VAL A 28 -6.52 -15.61 7.05
C VAL A 28 -6.02 -16.91 7.68
N ASN A 29 -4.70 -17.08 7.68
CA ASN A 29 -4.05 -18.05 8.55
C ASN A 29 -4.19 -17.50 9.96
N THR A 30 -5.33 -17.77 10.59
CA THR A 30 -5.53 -17.59 12.02
C THR A 30 -4.68 -18.66 12.72
N GLY A 31 -3.38 -18.40 12.82
CA GLY A 31 -2.41 -19.31 13.40
C GLY A 31 -1.45 -18.56 14.31
N ASP A 32 -0.76 -17.55 13.79
CA ASP A 32 0.17 -16.77 14.60
C ASP A 32 0.53 -15.46 13.88
N SER A 33 -0.26 -14.41 14.08
CA SER A 33 0.01 -13.07 13.53
C SER A 33 1.43 -12.59 13.88
N ALA A 34 1.99 -13.07 15.01
CA ALA A 34 3.33 -12.74 15.46
C ALA A 34 4.41 -13.42 14.61
N ASP A 35 4.28 -14.73 14.33
CA ASP A 35 5.23 -15.44 13.47
C ASP A 35 5.28 -14.82 12.07
N ASP A 36 4.13 -14.46 11.48
CA ASP A 36 4.08 -13.83 10.16
C ASP A 36 4.82 -12.49 10.15
N VAL A 37 4.66 -11.68 11.20
CA VAL A 37 5.37 -10.40 11.35
C VAL A 37 6.86 -10.62 11.48
N GLU A 38 7.27 -11.58 12.31
CA GLU A 38 8.69 -11.92 12.49
C GLU A 38 9.33 -12.38 11.18
N ILE A 39 8.66 -13.27 10.43
CA ILE A 39 9.13 -13.73 9.12
C ILE A 39 9.28 -12.54 8.16
N VAL A 40 8.35 -11.59 8.17
CA VAL A 40 8.43 -10.39 7.33
C VAL A 40 9.61 -9.52 7.76
N ILE A 41 9.77 -9.22 9.05
CA ILE A 41 10.90 -8.41 9.56
C ILE A 41 12.23 -9.07 9.19
N GLN A 42 12.36 -10.39 9.33
CA GLN A 42 13.57 -11.12 8.93
C GLN A 42 13.86 -10.99 7.43
N ARG A 43 12.84 -10.96 6.58
CA ARG A 43 13.01 -10.72 5.13
C ARG A 43 13.46 -9.30 4.84
N LEU A 44 12.94 -8.32 5.58
CA LEU A 44 13.37 -6.93 5.47
C LEU A 44 14.82 -6.76 5.94
N GLU A 45 15.22 -7.45 7.01
CA GLU A 45 16.59 -7.55 7.50
C GLU A 45 17.53 -8.13 6.43
N ALA A 46 17.14 -9.23 5.80
CA ALA A 46 17.94 -9.88 4.76
C ALA A 46 18.06 -9.03 3.48
N GLY A 47 17.01 -8.28 3.13
CA GLY A 47 16.98 -7.41 1.95
C GLY A 47 17.46 -5.98 2.19
N HIS A 48 17.74 -5.61 3.45
CA HIS A 48 18.01 -4.24 3.90
C HIS A 48 16.98 -3.23 3.34
N ILE A 49 15.70 -3.60 3.41
CA ILE A 49 14.59 -2.86 2.83
C ILE A 49 13.99 -1.94 3.90
N ASP A 50 13.97 -0.64 3.60
CA ASP A 50 13.29 0.33 4.44
C ASP A 50 11.80 0.41 4.09
N ILE A 51 10.95 -0.06 5.00
CA ILE A 51 9.47 0.07 4.93
C ILE A 51 8.94 1.28 5.68
N THR A 52 9.81 1.97 6.42
CA THR A 52 9.51 3.17 7.22
C THR A 52 9.68 4.46 6.43
N SER A 53 9.94 4.37 5.13
CA SER A 53 10.03 5.52 4.24
C SER A 53 8.71 6.31 4.25
N GLY A 54 8.76 7.49 4.88
CA GLY A 54 7.61 8.36 5.12
C GLY A 54 7.04 8.24 6.53
N TYR A 55 6.89 9.39 7.19
CA TYR A 55 6.41 9.49 8.56
C TYR A 55 5.02 8.85 8.76
N ASP A 56 4.10 9.03 7.81
CA ASP A 56 2.76 8.43 7.88
C ASP A 56 2.81 6.90 7.88
N ASN A 57 3.64 6.29 7.01
CA ASN A 57 3.80 4.85 6.95
C ASN A 57 4.40 4.30 8.24
N TRP A 58 5.48 4.93 8.73
CA TRP A 58 6.12 4.56 10.00
C TRP A 58 5.14 4.63 11.18
N ARG A 59 4.38 5.73 11.26
CA ARG A 59 3.36 5.90 12.30
C ARG A 59 2.24 4.86 12.20
N ASP A 60 1.78 4.55 11.00
CA ASP A 60 0.73 3.56 10.77
C ASP A 60 1.19 2.15 11.17
N ILE A 61 2.46 1.80 10.91
CA ILE A 61 3.05 0.54 11.39
C ILE A 61 3.05 0.49 12.92
N GLY A 62 3.40 1.60 13.58
CA GLY A 62 3.36 1.70 15.05
C GLY A 62 1.95 1.46 15.61
N PHE A 63 0.91 2.04 14.98
CA PHE A 63 -0.49 1.77 15.36
C PHE A 63 -0.89 0.32 15.13
N ALA A 64 -0.48 -0.27 14.01
CA ALA A 64 -0.78 -1.65 13.67
C ALA A 64 -0.21 -2.63 14.72
N PHE A 65 1.02 -2.42 15.17
CA PHE A 65 1.62 -3.24 16.23
C PHE A 65 1.02 -2.97 17.60
N ALA A 66 0.72 -1.71 17.93
CA ALA A 66 0.06 -1.35 19.19
C ALA A 66 -1.36 -1.95 19.28
N ASP A 67 -2.03 -2.19 18.14
CA ASP A 67 -3.35 -2.81 18.13
C ASP A 67 -3.31 -4.33 18.35
N GLU A 68 -2.42 -5.02 17.62
CA GLU A 68 -2.30 -6.48 17.69
C GLU A 68 -1.54 -6.97 18.93
N PHE A 69 -0.37 -6.39 19.22
CA PHE A 69 0.58 -6.91 20.21
C PHE A 69 0.65 -6.09 21.51
N ARG A 70 0.05 -4.89 21.52
CA ARG A 70 0.09 -3.95 22.65
C ARG A 70 1.54 -3.71 23.07
N GLU A 71 1.92 -3.85 24.33
CA GLU A 71 3.29 -3.56 24.79
C GLU A 71 4.37 -4.41 24.08
N ASN A 72 4.06 -5.67 23.73
CA ASN A 72 5.01 -6.56 23.06
C ASN A 72 5.32 -6.12 21.62
N GLY A 73 4.52 -5.20 21.05
CA GLY A 73 4.78 -4.66 19.72
C GLY A 73 5.92 -3.64 19.67
N ARG A 74 6.40 -3.17 20.82
CA ARG A 74 7.48 -2.18 20.94
C ARG A 74 8.77 -2.71 20.35
N ASP A 75 9.15 -3.94 20.68
CA ASP A 75 10.37 -4.57 20.18
C ASP A 75 10.37 -4.69 18.65
N TYR A 76 9.24 -5.09 18.06
CA TYR A 76 9.09 -5.15 16.60
C TYR A 76 9.20 -3.77 15.96
N PHE A 77 8.66 -2.73 16.60
CA PHE A 77 8.73 -1.37 16.11
C PHE A 77 10.16 -0.82 16.10
N HIS A 78 10.95 -1.09 17.15
CA HIS A 78 12.38 -0.74 17.16
C HIS A 78 13.17 -1.49 16.08
N ARG A 79 12.90 -2.79 15.89
CA ARG A 79 13.55 -3.61 14.85
C ARG A 79 13.29 -3.11 13.44
N VAL A 80 12.11 -2.57 13.17
CA VAL A 80 11.77 -2.00 11.86
C VAL A 80 12.33 -0.58 11.72
N SER A 81 12.26 0.22 12.79
CA SER A 81 12.70 1.63 12.76
C SER A 81 14.21 1.79 12.62
N ARG A 82 15.01 0.84 13.12
CA ARG A 82 16.49 0.87 13.02
C ARG A 82 17.05 0.82 11.60
N PHE A 83 16.25 0.46 10.59
CA PHE A 83 16.69 0.49 9.18
C PHE A 83 16.73 1.91 8.63
N HIS A 84 15.99 2.84 9.24
CA HIS A 84 15.98 4.23 8.82
C HIS A 84 17.27 4.93 9.30
N PRO A 85 17.95 5.73 8.45
CA PRO A 85 19.17 6.44 8.84
C PRO A 85 18.96 7.44 9.98
N ASP A 86 17.76 8.03 10.07
CA ASP A 86 17.37 8.96 11.15
C ASP A 86 16.73 8.26 12.35
N TYR A 87 17.04 6.98 12.57
CA TYR A 87 16.52 6.24 13.71
C TYR A 87 17.01 6.81 15.04
N ASP A 88 16.06 7.11 15.93
CA ASP A 88 16.32 7.49 17.32
C ASP A 88 15.44 6.66 18.26
N GLU A 89 16.07 6.00 19.22
CA GLU A 89 15.40 5.10 20.17
C GLU A 89 14.36 5.84 21.01
N ARG A 90 14.68 7.06 21.49
CA ARG A 90 13.75 7.85 22.32
C ARG A 90 12.55 8.33 21.52
N ASN A 91 12.77 8.80 20.29
CA ASN A 91 11.68 9.23 19.43
C ASN A 91 10.76 8.06 19.06
N THR A 92 11.34 6.88 18.86
CA THR A 92 10.60 5.64 18.56
C THR A 92 9.76 5.20 19.77
N ASP A 93 10.34 5.23 20.96
CA ASP A 93 9.67 4.92 22.22
C ASP A 93 8.49 5.86 22.48
N GLU A 94 8.72 7.18 22.38
CA GLU A 94 7.67 8.19 22.51
C GLU A 94 6.55 8.02 21.48
N GLN A 95 6.90 7.67 20.24
CA GLN A 95 5.92 7.43 19.19
C GLN A 95 5.07 6.20 19.51
N TYR A 96 5.67 5.15 20.04
CA TYR A 96 4.97 3.94 20.45
C TYR A 96 4.00 4.21 21.60
N ASP A 97 4.44 4.96 22.62
CA ASP A 97 3.59 5.41 23.72
C ASP A 97 2.41 6.26 23.23
N LYS A 98 2.64 7.15 22.26
CA LYS A 98 1.56 7.92 21.62
C LYS A 98 0.57 6.98 20.90
N CYS A 99 1.05 5.92 20.26
CA CYS A 99 0.21 4.93 19.58
C CYS A 99 -0.61 4.08 20.56
N LEU A 100 -0.02 3.64 21.67
CA LEU A 100 -0.72 2.90 22.73
C LEU A 100 -1.83 3.75 23.38
N ARG A 101 -1.57 5.04 23.58
CA ARG A 101 -2.56 5.98 24.16
C ARG A 101 -3.65 6.38 23.17
N ALA A 102 -3.33 6.44 21.89
CA ALA A 102 -4.29 6.81 20.85
C ALA A 102 -4.99 5.56 20.32
N HIS A 103 -6.12 5.21 20.94
CA HIS A 103 -7.03 4.16 20.46
C HIS A 103 -7.72 4.59 19.14
N ARG A 104 -6.99 4.57 18.03
CA ARG A 104 -7.54 4.82 16.70
C ARG A 104 -8.06 3.53 16.10
N THR A 105 -9.31 3.53 15.67
CA THR A 105 -9.91 2.42 14.92
C THR A 105 -9.69 2.65 13.44
N GLY A 106 -8.86 1.84 12.79
CA GLY A 106 -8.71 1.89 11.32
C GLY A 106 -7.34 1.48 10.77
N VAL A 107 -6.30 1.43 11.60
CA VAL A 107 -4.98 0.94 11.19
C VAL A 107 -4.75 -0.41 11.85
N THR A 108 -4.63 -1.46 11.04
CA THR A 108 -4.47 -2.84 11.50
C THR A 108 -3.16 -3.42 10.99
N LEU A 109 -2.78 -4.60 11.49
CA LEU A 109 -1.60 -5.34 11.05
C LEU A 109 -1.55 -5.55 9.53
N ASN A 110 -2.70 -5.57 8.86
CA ASN A 110 -2.79 -5.66 7.41
C ASN A 110 -2.10 -4.49 6.68
N THR A 111 -2.08 -3.30 7.28
CA THR A 111 -1.36 -2.13 6.72
C THR A 111 0.14 -2.39 6.67
N PHE A 112 0.71 -2.98 7.72
CA PHE A 112 2.12 -3.38 7.74
C PHE A 112 2.44 -4.40 6.64
N PHE A 113 1.64 -5.46 6.52
CA PHE A 113 1.85 -6.47 5.48
C PHE A 113 1.72 -5.90 4.07
N TYR A 114 0.77 -4.98 3.86
CA TYR A 114 0.62 -4.28 2.59
C TYR A 114 1.88 -3.49 2.24
N LYS A 115 2.43 -2.72 3.19
CA LYS A 115 3.66 -1.93 3.00
C LYS A 115 4.90 -2.79 2.76
N ALA A 116 5.05 -3.85 3.55
CA ALA A 116 6.14 -4.80 3.37
C ALA A 116 6.06 -5.49 2.00
N ARG A 117 4.85 -5.82 1.53
CA ARG A 117 4.64 -6.34 0.19
C ARG A 117 4.97 -5.30 -0.89
N GLU A 118 4.56 -4.05 -0.77
CA GLU A 118 4.92 -3.00 -1.73
C GLU A 118 6.45 -2.85 -1.85
N ALA A 119 7.15 -2.84 -0.71
CA ALA A 119 8.61 -2.72 -0.69
C ALA A 119 9.31 -4.00 -1.19
N ALA A 120 8.80 -5.20 -0.86
CA ALA A 120 9.36 -6.48 -1.32
C ALA A 120 9.05 -6.81 -2.79
N VAL A 121 7.88 -6.39 -3.31
CA VAL A 121 7.51 -6.51 -4.74
C VAL A 121 8.40 -5.62 -5.61
N SER A 122 8.93 -4.54 -5.06
CA SER A 122 9.92 -3.70 -5.75
C SER A 122 11.23 -4.44 -6.06
N LEU A 123 11.54 -5.56 -5.38
CA LEU A 123 12.70 -6.40 -5.67
C LEU A 123 12.42 -7.53 -6.70
N HIS A 124 11.16 -7.95 -6.86
CA HIS A 124 10.77 -8.94 -7.88
C HIS A 124 10.38 -8.31 -9.23
N THR A 125 10.28 -6.99 -9.28
CA THR A 125 9.94 -6.26 -10.50
C THR A 125 11.18 -5.56 -11.07
N HIS A 126 12.24 -6.32 -11.36
CA HIS A 126 13.12 -5.95 -12.47
C HIS A 126 12.84 -6.76 -13.75
N GLU A 127 11.76 -7.55 -13.78
CA GLU A 127 11.22 -8.05 -15.04
C GLU A 127 9.69 -7.93 -14.95
N HIS A 128 9.09 -7.34 -15.99
CA HIS A 128 7.65 -7.22 -16.28
C HIS A 128 6.95 -5.88 -15.98
N ILE A 129 7.37 -4.88 -16.78
CA ILE A 129 6.52 -4.03 -17.64
C ILE A 129 5.47 -3.13 -16.95
N CYS A 130 5.80 -1.84 -16.96
CA CYS A 130 4.91 -0.73 -17.36
C CYS A 130 3.54 -1.17 -17.93
N THR A 131 2.45 -0.98 -17.17
CA THR A 131 1.15 -0.71 -17.79
C THR A 131 0.22 0.08 -16.85
N THR A 132 0.53 1.35 -16.60
CA THR A 132 -0.52 2.32 -16.20
C THR A 132 -1.40 2.56 -17.43
N SER A 133 -2.49 1.81 -17.52
CA SER A 133 -3.60 2.16 -18.41
C SER A 133 -4.50 3.19 -17.72
N ALA A 134 -4.34 4.46 -18.07
CA ALA A 134 -5.44 5.42 -18.00
C ALA A 134 -5.40 6.33 -19.23
N LYS A 135 -6.26 5.98 -20.19
CA LYS A 135 -6.59 6.72 -21.39
C LYS A 135 -7.42 7.96 -21.02
N TYR A 136 -6.87 9.17 -21.15
CA TYR A 136 -7.53 10.33 -21.78
C TYR A 136 -6.63 11.58 -21.68
N ALA A 137 -6.20 12.13 -22.82
CA ALA A 137 -6.37 13.55 -23.14
C ALA A 137 -5.82 13.79 -24.55
N LYS A 138 -6.76 14.00 -25.47
CA LYS A 138 -6.50 14.62 -26.78
C LYS A 138 -5.99 16.03 -26.51
N SER A 139 -4.78 16.36 -26.94
CA SER A 139 -4.43 17.75 -27.24
C SER A 139 -3.47 17.77 -28.42
N THR A 140 -4.07 17.97 -29.59
CA THR A 140 -3.41 18.42 -30.80
C THR A 140 -2.82 19.80 -30.53
N PHE A 141 -1.51 19.89 -30.28
CA PHE A 141 -0.80 21.15 -30.45
C PHE A 141 0.01 21.09 -31.73
N SER A 142 -0.58 21.72 -32.74
CA SER A 142 -0.01 21.99 -34.04
C SER A 142 1.15 22.99 -33.93
N PHE A 143 2.21 22.74 -34.70
CA PHE A 143 2.97 23.67 -35.56
C PHE A 143 4.51 23.50 -35.47
N PRO A 144 5.21 23.43 -36.63
CA PRO A 144 6.67 23.46 -36.74
C PRO A 144 7.21 24.91 -36.77
N PRO A 145 8.52 25.15 -36.57
CA PRO A 145 9.31 25.50 -37.76
C PRO A 145 10.82 25.13 -37.73
N LYS A 146 11.33 24.86 -38.94
CA LYS A 146 12.67 25.17 -39.50
C LYS A 146 13.90 25.14 -38.58
N LEU A 147 14.80 24.18 -38.83
CA LEU A 147 16.24 24.40 -38.63
C LEU A 147 16.88 24.81 -39.95
N HIS A 148 17.21 26.09 -40.06
CA HIS A 148 18.11 26.64 -41.06
C HIS A 148 19.56 26.33 -40.64
N ALA A 149 20.34 25.78 -41.58
CA ALA A 149 21.77 25.92 -41.84
C ALA A 149 22.77 26.26 -40.71
N VAL A 150 23.86 25.48 -40.64
CA VAL A 150 25.24 26.00 -40.79
C VAL A 150 26.21 24.87 -41.20
N PRO A 151 27.17 25.14 -42.12
CA PRO A 151 28.19 24.18 -42.55
C PRO A 151 29.40 24.21 -41.61
N VAL A 152 30.04 23.06 -41.41
CA VAL A 152 31.38 22.99 -40.81
C VAL A 152 32.38 22.70 -41.93
N PHE A 153 33.43 23.51 -41.92
CA PHE A 153 34.56 23.61 -42.85
C PHE A 153 35.26 22.28 -43.16
#